data_AF-A0A0D2VWT2-F1
#
_entry.id   AF-A0A0D2VWT2-F1
#
_cell.length_a   1.000
_cell.length_b   1.000
_cell.length_c   1.000
_cell.angle_alpha   90.00
_cell.angle_beta   90.00
_cell.angle_gamma   90.00
#
_symmetry.space_group_name_H-M   'P 1'
#
loop_
_entity.id
_entity.type
_entity.pdbx_description
1 polymer ?
#
loop_
_entity_poly.entity_id
_entity_poly.type
_entity_poly.pdbx_seq_one_letter_code
_entity_poly.pdbx_strand_id
1 'polypeptide(L)'
;MEISLPLSEFDHDVKGHALHAMEFALSMEKIANARLLHLHRIALRNHDAQLADFVESEFLSMQVEAIKKIAEHVSQLRRVGAGHGVWHFNQMLLREGGIA
;
A
#
# COMPACT_ATOMS: atom_id res chain seq x y z
N MET A 1 -1.96 -6.79 19.73
CA MET A 1 -1.95 -5.56 18.90
C MET A 1 -3.16 -5.66 17.99
N GLU A 2 -4.27 -5.03 18.38
CA GLU A 2 -5.43 -4.90 17.50
C GLU A 2 -5.05 -3.99 16.34
N ILE A 3 -5.25 -4.46 15.12
CA ILE A 3 -5.04 -3.68 13.91
C ILE A 3 -6.44 -3.42 13.37
N SER A 4 -7.00 -2.25 13.69
CA SER A 4 -8.30 -1.83 13.16
C SER A 4 -8.18 -1.56 11.67
N LEU A 5 -9.06 -2.17 10.87
CA LEU A 5 -9.19 -1.85 9.46
C LEU A 5 -9.56 -0.36 9.30
N PRO A 6 -8.96 0.35 8.33
CA PRO A 6 -9.38 1.71 8.03
C PRO A 6 -10.86 1.71 7.60
N LEU A 7 -11.65 2.63 8.16
CA LEU A 7 -13.04 2.85 7.77
C LEU A 7 -13.07 3.23 6.28
N SER A 8 -13.80 2.46 5.48
CA SER A 8 -14.06 2.73 4.07
C SER A 8 -15.46 3.33 3.95
N GLU A 9 -15.58 4.63 4.18
CA GLU A 9 -16.76 5.38 3.74
C GLU A 9 -16.42 5.96 2.38
N PHE A 10 -17.12 5.49 1.35
CA PHE A 10 -16.81 5.77 -0.06
C PHE A 10 -17.02 7.23 -0.48
N ASP A 11 -17.48 8.09 0.43
CA ASP A 11 -17.75 9.50 0.20
C ASP A 11 -16.89 10.38 1.12
N HIS A 12 -15.77 10.84 0.59
CA HIS A 12 -14.95 11.87 1.23
C HIS A 12 -14.91 13.10 0.33
N ASP A 13 -15.98 13.90 0.41
CA ASP A 13 -16.18 15.14 -0.34
C ASP A 13 -14.97 16.09 -0.30
N VAL A 14 -14.21 16.07 0.80
CA VAL A 14 -13.05 16.95 1.03
C VAL A 14 -11.78 16.47 0.32
N LYS A 15 -11.57 15.15 0.19
CA LYS A 15 -10.32 14.57 -0.35
C LYS A 15 -10.44 14.11 -1.80
N GLY A 16 -11.65 13.78 -2.24
CA GLY A 16 -11.92 13.15 -3.53
C GLY A 16 -11.57 11.65 -3.55
N HIS A 17 -12.32 10.87 -4.35
CA HIS A 17 -12.26 9.40 -4.32
C HIS A 17 -10.86 8.83 -4.63
N ALA A 18 -10.10 9.43 -5.55
CA ALA A 18 -8.78 8.92 -5.96
C ALA A 18 -7.74 9.00 -4.83
N LEU A 19 -7.67 10.15 -4.15
CA LEU A 19 -6.75 10.32 -3.02
C LEU A 19 -7.16 9.42 -1.85
N HIS A 20 -8.45 9.34 -1.56
CA HIS A 20 -8.94 8.45 -0.51
C HIS A 20 -8.60 6.97 -0.80
N ALA A 21 -8.84 6.51 -2.03
CA ALA A 21 -8.53 5.13 -2.42
C ALA A 21 -7.03 4.81 -2.28
N MET A 22 -6.14 5.73 -2.67
CA MET A 22 -4.70 5.53 -2.51
C MET A 22 -4.25 5.56 -1.04
N GLU A 23 -4.84 6.42 -0.19
CA GLU A 23 -4.59 6.42 1.26
C GLU A 23 -5.09 5.13 1.94
N PHE A 24 -6.22 4.60 1.48
CA PHE A 24 -6.76 3.32 1.92
C PHE A 24 -5.84 2.17 1.49
N ALA A 25 -5.41 2.12 0.23
CA ALA A 25 -4.46 1.13 -0.27
C ALA A 25 -3.13 1.17 0.50
N LEU A 26 -2.60 2.36 0.79
CA LEU A 26 -1.39 2.52 1.60
C LEU A 26 -1.56 1.95 3.01
N SER A 27 -2.72 2.17 3.62
CA SER A 27 -3.06 1.60 4.92
C SER A 27 -3.12 0.07 4.87
N MET A 28 -3.73 -0.48 3.83
CA MET A 28 -3.80 -1.93 3.61
C MET A 28 -2.42 -2.56 3.45
N GLU A 29 -1.52 -1.96 2.67
CA GLU A 29 -0.16 -2.50 2.51
C GLU A 29 0.65 -2.48 3.80
N LYS A 30 0.52 -1.40 4.60
CA LYS A 30 1.15 -1.33 5.92
C LYS A 30 0.62 -2.41 6.87
N ILE A 31 -0.68 -2.71 6.82
CA ILE A 31 -1.29 -3.79 7.60
C ILE A 31 -0.75 -5.14 7.14
N ALA A 32 -0.72 -5.40 5.82
CA ALA A 32 -0.18 -6.64 5.27
C ALA A 32 1.29 -6.85 5.66
N ASN A 33 2.13 -5.81 5.58
CA ASN A 33 3.51 -5.87 6.03
C ASN A 33 3.63 -6.16 7.54
N ALA A 34 2.80 -5.54 8.37
CA ALA A 34 2.77 -5.83 9.81
C ALA A 34 2.38 -7.29 10.11
N ARG A 35 1.49 -7.88 9.31
CA ARG A 35 1.13 -9.30 9.40
C ARG A 35 2.26 -10.22 8.94
N LEU A 36 2.99 -9.88 7.88
CA LEU A 36 4.16 -10.63 7.42
C LEU A 36 5.30 -10.58 8.46
N LEU A 37 5.56 -9.42 9.06
CA LEU A 37 6.51 -9.31 10.18
C LEU A 37 6.06 -10.11 11.42
N HIS A 38 4.76 -10.30 11.61
CA HIS A 38 4.25 -11.17 12.66
C HIS A 38 4.49 -12.65 12.33
N LEU A 39 4.20 -13.07 11.09
CA LEU A 39 4.48 -14.42 10.60
C LEU A 39 5.98 -14.74 10.71
N HIS A 40 6.84 -13.84 10.26
CA HIS A 40 8.29 -13.98 10.36
C HIS A 40 8.75 -14.22 11.82
N ARG A 41 8.21 -13.45 12.78
CA ARG A 41 8.49 -13.66 14.22
C ARG A 41 8.02 -15.02 14.73
N ILE A 42 6.90 -15.54 14.22
CA ILE A 42 6.42 -16.89 14.57
C ILE A 42 7.38 -17.95 14.02
N ALA A 43 7.86 -17.81 12.78
CA ALA A 43 8.84 -18.73 12.19
C ALA A 43 10.13 -18.79 13.03
N LEU A 44 10.70 -17.62 13.37
CA LEU A 44 11.88 -17.53 14.23
C LEU A 44 11.67 -18.16 15.61
N ARG A 45 10.52 -17.94 16.24
CA ARG A 45 10.20 -18.51 17.57
C ARG A 45 10.10 -20.04 17.55
N ASN A 46 9.71 -20.61 16.42
CA ASN A 46 9.63 -22.07 16.24
C ASN A 46 10.90 -22.67 15.62
N HIS A 47 11.96 -21.87 15.45
CA HIS A 47 13.22 -22.30 14.83
C HIS A 47 13.06 -22.83 13.38
N ASP A 48 12.06 -22.34 12.66
CA ASP A 48 11.86 -22.66 11.24
C ASP A 48 12.62 -21.67 10.36
N ALA A 49 13.88 -22.00 10.08
CA ALA A 49 14.78 -21.14 9.32
C ALA A 49 14.33 -20.97 7.85
N GLN A 50 13.72 -21.99 7.26
CA GLN A 50 13.31 -21.96 5.85
C GLN A 50 12.08 -21.08 5.66
N LEU A 51 11.10 -21.17 6.56
CA LEU A 51 9.94 -20.28 6.52
C LEU A 51 10.33 -18.81 6.79
N ALA A 52 11.29 -18.58 7.70
CA ALA A 52 11.77 -17.23 7.98
C ALA A 52 12.40 -16.60 6.72
N ASP A 53 13.33 -17.30 6.09
CA ASP A 53 14.01 -16.87 4.86
C ASP A 53 13.02 -16.66 3.70
N PHE A 54 12.06 -17.56 3.52
CA PHE A 54 11.00 -17.42 2.52
C PHE A 54 10.16 -16.15 2.71
N VAL A 55 9.77 -15.83 3.95
CA VAL A 55 8.99 -14.61 4.22
C VAL A 55 9.81 -13.35 3.98
N GLU A 56 11.09 -13.35 4.35
CA GLU A 56 12.00 -12.21 4.13
C GLU A 56 12.27 -11.94 2.66
N SER A 57 12.71 -12.97 1.93
CA SER A 57 13.13 -12.88 0.53
C SER A 57 11.97 -12.57 -0.40
N GLU A 58 10.87 -13.33 -0.28
CA GLU A 58 9.77 -13.28 -1.23
C GLU A 58 8.74 -12.20 -0.89
N PHE A 59 8.56 -11.79 0.36
CA PHE A 59 7.44 -10.88 0.72
C PHE A 59 7.88 -9.56 1.34
N LEU A 60 8.76 -9.58 2.34
CA LEU A 60 9.07 -8.35 3.09
C LEU A 60 9.81 -7.32 2.23
N SER A 61 10.70 -7.74 1.34
CA SER A 61 11.35 -6.88 0.35
C SER A 61 10.31 -6.18 -0.55
N MET A 62 9.41 -6.96 -1.15
CA MET A 62 8.35 -6.48 -2.03
C MET A 62 7.40 -5.52 -1.32
N GLN A 63 7.03 -5.80 -0.06
CA GLN A 63 6.14 -4.91 0.70
C GLN A 63 6.75 -3.54 0.97
N VAL A 64 8.06 -3.44 1.19
CA VAL A 64 8.73 -2.13 1.35
C VAL A 64 8.62 -1.32 0.05
N GLU A 65 8.83 -1.95 -1.10
CA GLU A 65 8.71 -1.31 -2.40
C GLU A 65 7.27 -0.91 -2.72
N ALA A 66 6.29 -1.76 -2.44
CA ALA A 66 4.88 -1.49 -2.64
C ALA A 66 4.40 -0.31 -1.77
N ILE A 67 4.74 -0.31 -0.47
CA ILE A 67 4.40 0.79 0.45
C ILE A 67 5.01 2.10 -0.06
N LYS A 68 6.27 2.09 -0.51
CA LYS A 68 6.93 3.27 -1.07
C LYS A 68 6.19 3.78 -2.31
N LYS A 69 5.90 2.91 -3.27
CA LYS A 69 5.21 3.27 -4.52
C LYS A 69 3.85 3.91 -4.25
N ILE A 70 3.03 3.30 -3.38
CA ILE A 70 1.72 3.86 -3.04
C ILE A 70 1.86 5.18 -2.26
N ALA A 71 2.84 5.31 -1.37
CA ALA A 71 3.09 6.57 -0.67
C ALA A 71 3.50 7.72 -1.62
N GLU A 72 4.26 7.41 -2.68
CA GLU A 72 4.58 8.35 -3.75
C GLU A 72 3.32 8.77 -4.51
N HIS A 73 2.43 7.82 -4.85
CA HIS A 73 1.14 8.12 -5.48
C HIS A 73 0.26 9.01 -4.60
N VAL A 74 0.15 8.74 -3.30
CA VAL A 74 -0.56 9.60 -2.33
C VAL A 74 0.03 11.01 -2.33
N SER A 75 1.36 11.12 -2.33
CA SER A 75 2.05 12.41 -2.32
C SER A 75 1.83 13.20 -3.61
N GLN A 76 1.81 12.52 -4.76
CA GLN A 76 1.52 13.11 -6.06
C GLN A 76 0.06 13.59 -6.14
N LEU A 77 -0.91 12.77 -5.72
CA LEU A 77 -2.33 13.15 -5.69
C LEU A 77 -2.59 14.38 -4.80
N ARG A 78 -1.95 14.45 -3.63
CA ARG A 78 -2.00 15.64 -2.76
C ARG A 78 -1.40 16.88 -3.41
N ARG A 79 -0.35 16.72 -4.22
CA ARG A 79 0.33 17.83 -4.92
C ARG A 79 -0.48 18.37 -6.09
N VAL A 80 -1.04 17.50 -6.92
CA VAL A 80 -1.75 17.90 -8.15
C VAL A 80 -3.17 18.40 -7.88
N GLY A 81 -3.76 18.03 -6.74
CA GLY A 81 -5.11 18.45 -6.36
C GLY A 81 -6.20 17.81 -7.23
N ALA A 82 -7.46 18.14 -6.90
CA ALA A 82 -8.64 17.59 -7.55
C ALA A 82 -8.81 18.04 -9.02
N GLY A 83 -9.76 17.43 -9.73
CA GLY A 83 -10.09 17.79 -11.12
C GLY A 83 -9.02 17.33 -12.11
N HIS A 84 -8.47 18.26 -12.90
CA HIS A 84 -7.51 17.95 -13.96
C HIS A 84 -6.22 17.26 -13.43
N GLY A 85 -5.79 17.58 -12.21
CA GLY A 85 -4.63 16.95 -11.58
C GLY A 85 -4.82 15.44 -11.40
N VAL A 86 -5.98 15.01 -10.89
CA VAL A 86 -6.35 13.60 -10.75
C VAL A 86 -6.46 12.92 -12.11
N TRP A 87 -7.05 13.58 -13.12
CA TRP A 87 -7.13 13.02 -14.46
C TRP A 87 -5.74 12.76 -15.07
N HIS A 88 -4.82 13.71 -14.95
CA HIS A 88 -3.45 13.55 -15.44
C HIS A 88 -2.68 12.45 -14.67
N PHE A 89 -2.86 12.38 -13.35
CA PHE A 89 -2.34 11.28 -12.54
C PHE A 89 -2.87 9.91 -13.01
N ASN A 90 -4.16 9.81 -13.32
CA ASN A 90 -4.75 8.58 -13.85
C ASN A 90 -4.14 8.18 -15.21
N GLN A 91 -3.89 9.13 -16.11
CA GLN A 91 -3.20 8.87 -17.38
C GLN A 91 -1.76 8.37 -17.17
N MET A 92 -1.04 8.93 -16.21
CA MET A 92 0.30 8.47 -15.84
C MET A 92 0.24 7.02 -15.33
N LEU A 93 -0.72 6.70 -14.46
CA LEU A 93 -0.89 5.37 -13.89
C LEU A 93 -1.24 4.31 -14.95
N LEU A 94 -2.11 4.64 -15.91
CA LEU A 94 -2.44 3.74 -17.03
C LEU A 94 -1.21 3.36 -17.86
N ARG A 95 -0.30 4.32 -18.10
CA ARG A 95 0.95 4.08 -18.82
C ARG A 95 1.94 3.24 -18.01
N GLU A 96 2.03 3.46 -16.70
CA GLU A 96 2.87 2.64 -15.82
C GLU A 96 2.41 1.19 -15.75
N GLY A 97 1.10 0.93 -15.84
CA GLY A 97 0.53 -0.41 -15.80
C GLY A 97 0.67 -1.22 -17.10
N GLY A 98 1.26 -0.65 -18.16
CA GLY A 98 1.34 -1.29 -19.48
C GLY A 98 -0.02 -1.45 -20.18
N ILE A 99 -1.05 -0.72 -19.72
CA ILE A 99 -2.38 -0.70 -20.32
C ILE A 99 -2.46 0.53 -21.23
N ALA A 100 -1.75 0.46 -22.36
CA ALA A 100 -1.79 1.45 -23.43
C ALA A 100 -1.70 0.76 -24.79
#